data_AF-A0A7S3QHY8-F1
#
_entry.id   AF-A0A7S3QHY8-F1
#
_cell.length_a   1.000
_cell.length_b   1.000
_cell.length_c   1.000
_cell.angle_alpha   90.00
_cell.angle_beta   90.00
_cell.angle_gamma   90.00
#
_symmetry.space_group_name_H-M   'P 1'
#
loop_
_entity.id
_entity.type
_entity.pdbx_description
1 polymer ?
#
loop_
_entity_poly.entity_id
_entity_poly.type
_entity_poly.pdbx_seq_one_letter_code
_entity_poly.pdbx_strand_id
1 'polypeptide(L)'
;MFAGWGIVFRMQRQGQIFDTEFPECGKEHYQLAFDEFGDDKCYGGPFNNIKCKYEDGDCKNFNTAYPSCNGKDLADLHNVEEELGNGSCNMTFAFEDCEYDGGDCCPYNIH
;
A
#
# COMPACT_ATOMS: atom_id res chain seq x y z
N MET A 1 -3.84 2.64 25.40
CA MET A 1 -3.97 1.19 25.66
C MET A 1 -4.61 0.55 24.44
N PHE A 2 -3.82 0.08 23.47
CA PHE A 2 -4.23 -0.92 22.44
C PHE A 2 -2.98 -1.62 21.86
N ALA A 3 -1.99 -1.94 22.70
CA ALA A 3 -0.76 -2.64 22.27
C ALA A 3 -0.97 -4.15 22.02
N GLY A 4 -2.20 -4.58 21.75
CA GLY A 4 -2.59 -5.99 21.87
C GLY A 4 -2.85 -6.74 20.56
N TRP A 5 -3.26 -6.06 19.49
CA TRP A 5 -3.78 -6.74 18.30
C TRP A 5 -2.74 -6.86 17.17
N GLY A 6 -2.02 -5.79 16.83
CA GLY A 6 -0.93 -5.82 15.84
C GLY A 6 0.13 -6.90 16.10
N ILE A 7 0.57 -7.03 17.36
CA ILE A 7 1.54 -8.07 17.76
C ILE A 7 0.96 -9.48 17.65
N VAL A 8 -0.33 -9.65 17.94
CA VAL A 8 -1.02 -10.95 17.87
C VAL A 8 -1.16 -11.41 16.41
N PHE A 9 -1.41 -10.49 15.47
CA PHE A 9 -1.36 -10.80 14.03
C PHE A 9 0.03 -11.26 13.59
N ARG A 10 1.09 -10.53 13.99
CA ARG A 10 2.51 -10.86 13.70
C ARG A 10 3.06 -12.10 14.42
N MET A 11 2.25 -12.89 15.12
CA MET A 11 2.69 -14.17 15.70
C MET A 11 1.92 -15.38 15.15
N GLN A 12 1.01 -15.16 14.18
CA GLN A 12 0.15 -16.21 13.65
C GLN A 12 0.73 -16.77 12.35
N ARG A 13 1.01 -18.09 12.33
CA ARG A 13 1.65 -18.78 11.20
C ARG A 13 0.71 -19.05 10.01
N GLN A 14 -0.59 -18.74 10.13
CA GLN A 14 -1.64 -19.01 9.13
C GLN A 14 -2.77 -17.95 9.13
N GLY A 15 -2.58 -16.76 9.72
CA GLY A 15 -3.55 -15.66 9.59
C GLY A 15 -4.96 -15.89 10.15
N GLN A 16 -5.22 -16.85 11.04
CA GLN A 16 -6.60 -17.14 11.50
C GLN A 16 -7.31 -15.93 12.14
N ILE A 17 -6.59 -15.11 12.91
CA ILE A 17 -7.13 -13.87 13.46
C ILE A 17 -7.27 -12.80 12.36
N PHE A 18 -6.35 -12.76 11.40
CA PHE A 18 -6.42 -11.87 10.24
C PHE A 18 -7.70 -12.13 9.42
N ASP A 19 -8.02 -13.39 9.15
CA ASP A 19 -9.27 -13.77 8.48
C ASP A 19 -10.53 -13.46 9.29
N THR A 20 -10.43 -13.42 10.62
CA THR A 20 -11.59 -13.12 11.48
C THR A 20 -11.91 -11.62 11.44
N GLU A 21 -10.89 -10.77 11.44
CA GLU A 21 -11.03 -9.32 11.44
C GLU A 21 -11.16 -8.74 10.02
N PHE A 22 -10.52 -9.38 9.04
CA PHE A 22 -10.50 -9.01 7.63
C PHE A 22 -10.88 -10.19 6.72
N PRO A 23 -12.11 -10.72 6.83
CA PRO A 23 -12.53 -11.96 6.15
C PRO A 23 -12.54 -11.92 4.63
N GLU A 24 -12.42 -10.74 4.02
CA GLU A 24 -12.36 -10.56 2.57
C GLU A 24 -11.04 -9.94 2.09
N CYS A 25 -10.02 -9.91 2.94
CA CYS A 25 -8.73 -9.28 2.65
C CYS A 25 -7.64 -10.34 2.37
N GLY A 26 -7.01 -10.25 1.20
CA GLY A 26 -5.78 -10.94 0.76
C GLY A 26 -5.39 -12.27 1.43
N LYS A 27 -6.28 -13.27 1.40
CA LYS A 27 -6.05 -14.61 2.00
C LYS A 27 -4.93 -15.38 1.31
N GLU A 28 -4.69 -15.07 0.05
CA GLU A 28 -3.63 -15.65 -0.76
C GLU A 28 -2.23 -15.07 -0.43
N HIS A 29 -2.18 -13.99 0.37
CA HIS A 29 -0.98 -13.22 0.68
C HIS A 29 -0.64 -13.16 2.17
N TYR A 30 -0.93 -14.20 2.97
CA TYR A 30 -0.70 -14.16 4.44
C TYR A 30 0.74 -13.78 4.86
N GLN A 31 1.75 -14.20 4.10
CA GLN A 31 3.13 -13.83 4.41
C GLN A 31 3.35 -12.33 4.19
N LEU A 32 2.79 -11.76 3.14
CA LEU A 32 2.87 -10.32 2.87
C LEU A 32 2.07 -9.54 3.93
N ALA A 33 0.89 -10.03 4.32
CA ALA A 33 0.09 -9.42 5.39
C ALA A 33 0.85 -9.36 6.72
N PHE A 34 1.74 -10.32 6.98
CA PHE A 34 2.55 -10.32 8.18
C PHE A 34 3.58 -9.18 8.19
N ASP A 35 4.14 -8.87 7.02
CA ASP A 35 5.23 -7.92 6.85
C ASP A 35 4.71 -6.48 6.65
N GLU A 36 3.61 -6.31 5.91
CA GLU A 36 3.15 -5.02 5.39
C GLU A 36 1.89 -4.46 6.05
N PHE A 37 1.13 -5.27 6.78
CA PHE A 37 -0.20 -4.85 7.23
C PHE A 37 -0.17 -4.22 8.64
N GLY A 38 -0.63 -2.97 8.76
CA GLY A 38 -0.74 -2.27 10.04
C GLY A 38 0.63 -2.01 10.66
N ASP A 39 1.60 -1.62 9.83
CA ASP A 39 2.95 -1.27 10.24
C ASP A 39 3.27 0.23 10.12
N ASP A 40 2.24 1.04 9.86
CA ASP A 40 2.28 2.49 9.62
C ASP A 40 2.99 2.90 8.32
N LYS A 41 3.21 1.97 7.37
CA LYS A 41 3.72 2.28 6.03
C LYS A 41 2.74 1.86 4.96
N CYS A 42 2.63 2.69 3.92
CA CYS A 42 1.80 2.37 2.77
C CYS A 42 2.64 1.66 1.70
N TYR A 43 2.33 0.40 1.43
CA TYR A 43 2.94 -0.41 0.38
C TYR A 43 2.15 -0.30 -0.93
N GLY A 44 0.88 0.09 -0.87
CA GLY A 44 0.04 0.32 -2.05
C GLY A 44 -0.35 -0.96 -2.79
N GLY A 45 -0.03 -2.13 -2.24
CA GLY A 45 -0.15 -3.43 -2.87
C GLY A 45 -1.54 -4.07 -2.71
N PRO A 46 -1.63 -5.42 -2.58
CA PRO A 46 -2.91 -6.13 -2.58
C PRO A 46 -3.81 -5.77 -1.39
N PHE A 47 -3.24 -5.20 -0.33
CA PHE A 47 -3.97 -4.77 0.86
C PHE A 47 -4.44 -3.31 0.81
N ASN A 48 -4.01 -2.52 -0.19
CA ASN A 48 -4.47 -1.15 -0.38
C ASN A 48 -5.84 -1.10 -1.07
N ASN A 49 -6.86 -1.66 -0.43
CA ASN A 49 -8.23 -1.65 -0.91
C ASN A 49 -9.23 -1.51 0.25
N ILE A 50 -10.48 -1.17 -0.08
CA ILE A 50 -11.51 -0.89 0.93
C ILE A 50 -11.83 -2.08 1.85
N LYS A 51 -11.71 -3.32 1.38
CA LYS A 51 -11.97 -4.53 2.19
C LYS A 51 -10.89 -4.77 3.24
N CYS A 52 -9.69 -4.33 2.91
CA CYS A 52 -8.51 -4.32 3.77
C CYS A 52 -8.33 -3.00 4.52
N LYS A 53 -9.31 -2.09 4.44
CA LYS A 53 -9.28 -0.73 5.01
C LYS A 53 -8.05 0.09 4.59
N TYR A 54 -7.53 -0.15 3.38
CA TYR A 54 -6.32 0.48 2.88
C TYR A 54 -5.10 0.19 3.78
N GLU A 55 -4.74 -1.09 3.89
CA GLU A 55 -3.63 -1.58 4.73
C GLU A 55 -3.81 -1.23 6.21
N ASP A 56 -4.98 -1.56 6.78
CA ASP A 56 -5.39 -1.13 8.13
C ASP A 56 -5.38 0.39 8.37
N GLY A 57 -5.38 1.17 7.29
CA GLY A 57 -5.35 2.62 7.30
C GLY A 57 -3.99 3.22 7.01
N ASP A 58 -2.94 2.41 6.85
CA ASP A 58 -1.58 2.87 6.56
C ASP A 58 -1.54 3.68 5.25
N CYS A 59 -2.33 3.29 4.24
CA CYS A 59 -2.41 3.99 2.95
C CYS A 59 -3.44 5.14 2.88
N LYS A 60 -3.98 5.61 4.01
CA LYS A 60 -5.05 6.62 3.97
C LYS A 60 -4.59 7.96 3.38
N ASN A 61 -3.38 8.40 3.71
CA ASN A 61 -2.85 9.68 3.24
C ASN A 61 -2.52 9.59 1.76
N PHE A 62 -1.79 8.55 1.35
CA PHE A 62 -1.56 8.20 -0.06
C PHE A 62 -2.84 8.24 -0.90
N ASN A 63 -3.89 7.50 -0.52
CA ASN A 63 -5.15 7.47 -1.30
C ASN A 63 -5.90 8.81 -1.30
N THR A 64 -5.62 9.69 -0.33
CA THR A 64 -6.18 11.05 -0.30
C THR A 64 -5.44 11.97 -1.25
N ALA A 65 -4.11 11.83 -1.34
CA ALA A 65 -3.26 12.62 -2.23
C ALA A 65 -3.40 12.17 -3.69
N TYR A 66 -3.40 10.86 -3.94
CA TYR A 66 -3.40 10.26 -5.27
C TYR A 66 -4.56 9.25 -5.43
N PRO A 67 -5.83 9.72 -5.42
CA PRO A 67 -7.01 8.83 -5.42
C PRO A 67 -7.15 7.97 -6.68
N SER A 68 -6.50 8.37 -7.78
CA SER A 68 -6.47 7.60 -9.02
C SER A 68 -5.28 6.63 -9.08
N CYS A 69 -4.24 6.85 -8.28
CA CYS A 69 -2.99 6.09 -8.29
C CYS A 69 -3.17 4.73 -7.60
N ASN A 70 -3.80 3.82 -8.34
CA ASN A 70 -4.20 2.50 -7.85
C ASN A 70 -3.59 1.45 -8.78
N GLY A 71 -2.91 0.42 -8.27
CA GLY A 71 -2.29 -0.54 -9.17
C GLY A 71 -1.84 -1.83 -8.49
N LYS A 72 -2.06 -2.95 -9.18
CA LYS A 72 -1.53 -4.27 -8.79
C LYS A 72 0.00 -4.31 -8.89
N ASP A 73 0.58 -3.47 -9.75
CA ASP A 73 2.03 -3.37 -9.97
C ASP A 73 2.74 -2.54 -8.89
N LEU A 74 2.00 -1.97 -7.94
CA LEU A 74 2.56 -1.36 -6.73
C LEU A 74 2.94 -2.40 -5.67
N ALA A 75 2.60 -3.68 -5.88
CA ALA A 75 2.78 -4.75 -4.89
C ALA A 75 4.25 -5.13 -4.57
N ASP A 76 5.22 -4.64 -5.36
CA ASP A 76 6.65 -4.88 -5.10
C ASP A 76 7.32 -3.72 -4.35
N LEU A 77 6.56 -2.68 -3.97
CA LEU A 77 7.07 -1.46 -3.34
C LEU A 77 7.10 -1.61 -1.83
N HIS A 78 8.21 -1.19 -1.20
CA HIS A 78 8.38 -1.25 0.24
C HIS A 78 7.82 -0.02 0.99
N ASN A 79 7.50 1.08 0.27
CA ASN A 79 6.75 2.24 0.78
C ASN A 79 6.43 3.23 -0.36
N VAL A 80 5.19 3.32 -0.83
CA VAL A 80 4.80 4.25 -1.92
C VAL A 80 4.91 5.71 -1.52
N GLU A 81 4.75 6.05 -0.23
CA GLU A 81 4.84 7.44 0.23
C GLU A 81 6.29 7.95 0.26
N GLU A 82 7.29 7.06 0.29
CA GLU A 82 8.70 7.43 0.17
C GLU A 82 9.18 7.50 -1.28
N GLU A 83 8.51 6.77 -2.17
CA GLU A 83 8.93 6.67 -3.56
C GLU A 83 8.25 7.66 -4.49
N LEU A 84 6.98 7.99 -4.25
CA LEU A 84 6.21 8.86 -5.12
C LEU A 84 6.36 10.34 -4.72
N GLY A 85 6.68 11.20 -5.70
CA GLY A 85 6.83 12.64 -5.46
C GLY A 85 8.03 13.00 -4.57
N ASN A 86 9.07 12.16 -4.60
CA ASN A 86 10.28 12.31 -3.81
C ASN A 86 11.39 13.15 -4.49
N GLY A 87 11.12 13.71 -5.65
CA GLY A 87 12.04 14.49 -6.47
C GLY A 87 12.90 13.66 -7.43
N SER A 88 12.69 12.35 -7.51
CA SER A 88 13.41 11.43 -8.41
C SER A 88 12.45 10.61 -9.25
N CYS A 89 12.45 10.82 -10.56
CA CYS A 89 11.55 10.11 -11.46
C CYS A 89 11.65 8.58 -11.32
N ASN A 90 10.56 7.99 -10.81
CA ASN A 90 10.30 6.58 -10.64
C ASN A 90 9.33 6.10 -11.73
N MET A 91 9.86 5.27 -12.63
CA MET A 91 9.08 4.76 -13.75
C MET A 91 7.90 3.87 -13.32
N THR A 92 7.90 3.35 -12.09
CA THR A 92 6.77 2.61 -11.52
C THR A 92 5.53 3.50 -11.40
N PHE A 93 5.69 4.80 -11.16
CA PHE A 93 4.60 5.77 -11.00
C PHE A 93 4.46 6.74 -12.18
N ALA A 94 5.23 6.56 -13.26
CA ALA A 94 5.30 7.46 -14.41
C ALA A 94 4.07 7.37 -15.36
N PHE A 95 2.87 7.19 -14.81
CA PHE A 95 1.61 7.15 -15.54
C PHE A 95 0.62 8.18 -14.98
N GLU A 96 -0.36 8.54 -15.79
CA GLU A 96 -1.25 9.70 -15.54
C GLU A 96 -1.99 9.62 -14.20
N ASP A 97 -2.45 8.43 -13.83
CA ASP A 97 -3.21 8.21 -12.58
C ASP A 97 -2.37 8.45 -11.31
N CYS A 98 -1.04 8.34 -11.41
CA CYS A 98 -0.08 8.69 -10.36
C CYS A 98 0.60 10.05 -10.62
N GLU A 99 -0.02 10.88 -11.46
CA GLU A 99 0.44 12.23 -11.82
C GLU A 99 1.87 12.26 -12.35
N TYR A 100 2.28 11.20 -13.05
CA TYR A 100 3.67 11.01 -13.50
C TYR A 100 4.67 11.13 -12.33
N ASP A 101 4.53 10.22 -11.36
CA ASP A 101 5.34 10.15 -10.15
C ASP A 101 5.24 11.41 -9.28
N GLY A 102 4.00 11.88 -9.04
CA GLY A 102 3.77 13.13 -8.31
C GLY A 102 4.39 14.36 -9.01
N GLY A 103 4.59 14.28 -10.33
CA GLY A 103 5.25 15.30 -11.15
C GLY A 103 6.77 15.18 -11.25
N ASP A 104 7.39 14.15 -10.65
CA ASP A 104 8.84 13.94 -10.75
C ASP A 104 9.27 13.43 -12.13
N CYS A 105 8.37 12.75 -12.84
CA CYS A 105 8.59 12.34 -14.22
C CYS A 105 7.96 13.34 -15.20
N CYS A 106 8.78 13.92 -16.09
CA CYS A 106 8.26 14.78 -17.15
C CYS A 106 7.44 13.95 -18.17
N PRO A 107 6.21 14.34 -18.53
CA PRO A 107 5.53 13.75 -19.68
C PRO A 107 6.36 14.01 -20.94
N TYR A 108 6.64 12.96 -21.70
CA TYR A 108 7.60 12.92 -22.82
C TYR A 108 7.24 13.79 -24.06
N ASN A 109 6.43 14.84 -23.93
CA ASN A 109 6.08 15.74 -25.04
C ASN A 109 5.96 17.22 -24.61
N ILE A 110 7.10 17.87 -24.39
CA ILE A 110 7.24 19.33 -24.51
C ILE A 110 8.35 19.69 -25.50
N HIS A 111 8.17 19.33 -26.78
CA HIS A 111 8.86 19.97 -27.91
C HIS A 111 7.94 20.05 -29.13
#